data_AF-A0A5B0PNU7-F1
#
_entry.id   AF-A0A5B0PNU7-F1
#
_cell.length_a   1.000
_cell.length_b   1.000
_cell.length_c   1.000
_cell.angle_alpha   90.00
_cell.angle_beta   90.00
_cell.angle_gamma   90.00
#
_symmetry.space_group_name_H-M   'P 1'
#
loop_
_entity.id
_entity.type
_entity.pdbx_description
1 polymer ?
#
loop_
_entity_poly.entity_id
_entity_poly.type
_entity_poly.pdbx_seq_one_letter_code
_entity_poly.pdbx_strand_id
1 'polypeptide(L)'
;MDDYTVATLAWKAAVPFTPDLPTHLHSSIGFALLASAFGLGFLFTTLPKTGFPTTELIPALMASLLTGFGVVFLFNAAGVYV
;
A
#
# COMPACT_ATOMS: atom_id res chain seq x y z
N MET A 1 -21.37 23.61 -31.66
CA MET A 1 -21.49 22.32 -30.94
C MET A 1 -21.39 22.69 -29.47
N ASP A 2 -22.35 22.29 -28.65
CA ASP A 2 -22.37 22.58 -27.21
C ASP A 2 -21.30 21.78 -26.47
N ASP A 3 -20.74 22.34 -25.40
CA ASP A 3 -19.62 21.76 -24.65
C ASP A 3 -19.92 20.35 -24.12
N TYR A 4 -21.18 20.09 -23.76
CA TYR A 4 -21.64 18.77 -23.32
C TYR A 4 -21.50 17.71 -24.43
N THR A 5 -21.88 18.05 -25.66
CA THR A 5 -21.71 17.14 -26.80
C THR A 5 -20.24 16.83 -27.06
N VAL A 6 -19.35 17.81 -26.94
CA VAL A 6 -17.89 17.62 -27.09
C VAL A 6 -17.33 16.70 -26.01
N ALA A 7 -17.70 16.92 -24.74
CA ALA A 7 -17.27 16.09 -23.62
C ALA A 7 -17.77 14.64 -23.74
N THR A 8 -19.01 14.45 -24.19
CA THR A 8 -19.62 13.11 -24.36
C THR A 8 -18.92 12.32 -25.48
N LEU A 9 -18.59 12.99 -26.59
CA LEU A 9 -17.83 12.36 -27.68
C LEU A 9 -16.43 11.93 -27.23
N ALA A 10 -15.74 12.78 -26.46
CA ALA A 10 -14.44 12.46 -25.89
C ALA A 10 -14.51 11.28 -24.91
N TRP A 11 -15.51 11.25 -24.03
CA TRP A 11 -15.71 10.15 -23.08
C TRP A 11 -15.98 8.81 -23.79
N LYS A 12 -16.80 8.81 -24.84
CA LYS A 12 -17.09 7.60 -25.64
C LYS A 12 -15.87 7.08 -26.41
N ALA A 13 -14.95 7.97 -26.79
CA ALA A 13 -13.74 7.61 -27.52
C ALA A 13 -12.58 7.18 -26.61
N ALA A 14 -12.68 7.43 -25.30
CA ALA A 14 -11.64 7.11 -24.34
C ALA A 14 -11.59 5.61 -24.02
N VAL A 15 -10.41 5.13 -23.61
CA VAL A 15 -10.23 3.76 -23.11
C VAL A 15 -10.77 3.68 -21.69
N PRO A 16 -11.55 2.64 -21.33
CA PRO A 16 -11.99 2.43 -19.96
C PRO A 16 -10.80 2.31 -19.00
N PHE A 17 -10.92 2.90 -17.82
CA PHE A 17 -9.93 2.74 -16.77
C PHE A 17 -9.82 1.26 -16.37
N THR A 18 -8.59 0.75 -16.39
CA THR A 18 -8.24 -0.55 -15.83
C THR A 18 -7.29 -0.31 -14.66
N PRO A 19 -7.59 -0.82 -13.46
CA PRO A 19 -6.72 -0.61 -12.31
C PRO A 19 -5.38 -1.29 -12.51
N ASP A 20 -4.29 -0.60 -12.14
CA ASP A 20 -2.94 -1.15 -12.22
C ASP A 20 -2.75 -2.39 -11.34
N LEU A 21 -3.46 -2.44 -10.20
CA LEU A 21 -3.53 -3.61 -9.33
C LEU A 21 -4.93 -4.23 -9.31
N PRO A 22 -5.06 -5.52 -9.66
CA PRO A 22 -6.29 -6.26 -9.50
C PRO A 22 -6.75 -6.31 -8.03
N THR A 23 -8.02 -6.00 -7.79
CA THR A 23 -8.58 -5.89 -6.42
C THR A 23 -8.53 -7.19 -5.61
N HIS A 24 -8.57 -8.35 -6.28
CA HIS A 24 -8.46 -9.66 -5.62
C HIS A 24 -7.08 -9.92 -4.98
N LEU A 25 -6.05 -9.18 -5.38
CA LEU A 25 -4.71 -9.31 -4.80
C LEU A 25 -4.51 -8.47 -3.53
N HIS A 26 -5.42 -7.53 -3.24
CA HIS A 26 -5.26 -6.59 -2.13
C HIS A 26 -5.13 -7.29 -0.77
N SER A 27 -5.92 -8.34 -0.51
CA SER A 27 -5.82 -9.11 0.74
C SER A 27 -4.46 -9.79 0.89
N SER A 28 -3.97 -10.45 -0.17
CA SER A 28 -2.70 -11.18 -0.14
C SER A 28 -1.51 -10.24 0.02
N ILE A 29 -1.52 -9.10 -0.69
CA ILE A 29 -0.48 -8.08 -0.60
C ILE A 29 -0.48 -7.42 0.79
N GLY A 30 -1.66 -7.03 1.27
CA GLY A 30 -1.82 -6.47 2.62
C GLY A 30 -1.29 -7.42 3.69
N PHE A 31 -1.70 -8.69 3.65
CA PHE A 31 -1.23 -9.71 4.58
C PHE A 31 0.30 -9.88 4.54
N ALA A 32 0.90 -9.99 3.35
CA ALA A 32 2.34 -10.17 3.22
C ALA A 32 3.14 -8.97 3.77
N LEU A 33 2.68 -7.75 3.50
CA LEU A 33 3.31 -6.51 3.99
C LEU A 33 3.18 -6.39 5.51
N LEU A 34 2.00 -6.63 6.08
CA LEU A 34 1.75 -6.58 7.52
C LEU A 34 2.49 -7.68 8.28
N ALA A 35 2.54 -8.91 7.74
CA ALA A 35 3.30 -10.00 8.34
C ALA A 35 4.81 -9.70 8.36
N SER A 36 5.34 -9.15 7.26
CA SER A 36 6.73 -8.73 7.18
C SER A 36 7.03 -7.57 8.13
N ALA A 37 6.12 -6.59 8.23
CA ALA A 37 6.24 -5.49 9.19
C ALA A 37 6.23 -5.99 10.64
N PHE A 38 5.38 -6.96 10.97
CA PHE A 38 5.37 -7.61 12.28
C PHE A 38 6.71 -8.32 12.57
N GLY A 39 7.25 -9.06 11.60
CA GLY A 39 8.56 -9.71 11.72
C GLY A 39 9.72 -8.71 11.93
N LEU A 40 9.71 -7.59 11.19
CA LEU A 40 10.72 -6.53 11.35
C LEU A 40 10.56 -5.79 12.69
N GLY A 41 9.32 -5.55 13.13
CA GLY A 41 9.02 -4.98 14.44
C GLY A 41 9.51 -5.89 15.56
N PHE A 42 9.27 -7.20 15.44
CA PHE A 42 9.82 -8.18 16.38
C PHE A 42 11.35 -8.13 16.39
N LEU A 43 12.00 -8.19 15.22
CA LEU A 43 13.45 -8.10 15.10
C LEU A 43 14.00 -6.84 15.79
N PHE A 44 13.40 -5.67 15.51
CA PHE A 44 13.74 -4.40 16.15
C PHE A 44 13.68 -4.49 17.68
N THR A 45 12.64 -5.11 18.24
CA THR A 45 12.52 -5.26 19.71
C THR A 45 13.53 -6.25 20.33
N THR A 46 14.02 -7.21 19.54
CA THR A 46 15.00 -8.22 20.01
C THR A 46 16.46 -7.82 19.82
N LEU A 47 16.75 -6.76 19.06
CA LEU A 47 18.11 -6.32 18.82
C LEU A 47 18.76 -5.77 20.11
N PRO A 48 20.04 -6.09 20.39
CA PRO A 48 20.75 -5.52 21.53
C PRO A 48 20.87 -4.00 21.34
N LYS A 49 20.40 -3.25 22.33
CA LYS A 49 20.51 -1.78 22.29
C LYS A 49 21.97 -1.38 22.39
N THR A 50 22.49 -0.77 21.32
CA THR A 50 23.86 -0.24 21.29
C THR A 50 23.83 1.28 21.43
N GLY A 51 24.94 1.89 21.86
CA GLY A 51 25.01 3.35 22.06
C GLY A 51 24.79 4.19 20.79
N PHE A 52 24.88 3.58 19.60
CA PHE A 52 24.55 4.18 18.31
C PHE A 52 23.52 3.31 17.57
N PRO A 53 22.29 3.78 17.35
CA PRO A 53 21.17 2.96 16.88
C PRO A 53 21.17 2.74 15.36
N THR A 54 22.34 2.53 14.74
CA THR A 54 22.44 2.36 13.28
C THR A 54 21.83 1.04 12.80
N THR A 55 21.94 -0.02 13.60
CA THR A 55 21.38 -1.33 13.29
C THR A 55 19.87 -1.41 13.54
N GLU A 56 19.34 -0.53 14.38
CA GLU A 56 17.92 -0.45 14.73
C GLU A 56 17.12 0.42 13.74
N LEU A 57 17.79 1.39 13.12
CA LEU A 57 17.17 2.34 12.20
C LEU A 57 16.59 1.66 10.95
N ILE A 58 17.34 0.73 10.35
CA ILE A 58 16.92 0.07 9.10
C ILE A 58 15.65 -0.78 9.31
N PRO A 59 15.58 -1.69 10.30
CA PRO A 59 14.35 -2.43 10.59
C PRO A 59 13.16 -1.53 10.91
N ALA A 60 13.38 -0.44 11.66
CA ALA A 60 12.31 0.49 12.03
C ALA A 60 11.73 1.22 10.80
N LEU A 61 12.59 1.72 9.91
CA LEU A 61 12.16 2.40 8.69
C LEU A 61 11.42 1.44 7.75
N MET A 62 11.94 0.23 7.57
CA MET A 62 11.28 -0.80 6.75
C MET A 62 9.94 -1.23 7.37
N ALA A 63 9.89 -1.48 8.68
CA ALA A 63 8.64 -1.83 9.37
C ALA A 63 7.59 -0.74 9.22
N SER A 64 7.97 0.53 9.35
CA SER A 64 7.09 1.69 9.14
C SER A 64 6.53 1.73 7.72
N LEU A 65 7.39 1.61 6.71
CA LEU A 65 7.00 1.61 5.30
C LEU A 65 6.02 0.47 4.98
N LEU A 66 6.36 -0.75 5.40
CA LEU A 66 5.54 -1.94 5.14
C LEU A 66 4.21 -1.89 5.89
N THR A 67 4.19 -1.36 7.11
CA THR A 67 2.94 -1.15 7.86
C THR A 67 2.02 -0.17 7.14
N GLY A 68 2.55 0.97 6.68
CA GLY A 68 1.79 1.97 5.95
C GLY A 68 1.10 1.39 4.70
N PHE A 69 1.88 0.77 3.80
CA PHE A 69 1.32 0.15 2.61
C PHE A 69 0.39 -1.03 2.94
N GLY A 70 0.76 -1.86 3.91
CA GLY A 70 -0.04 -3.01 4.31
C GLY A 70 -1.44 -2.62 4.79
N VAL A 71 -1.56 -1.55 5.59
CA VAL A 71 -2.84 -1.03 6.07
C VAL A 71 -3.70 -0.50 4.92
N VAL A 72 -3.12 0.25 3.98
CA VAL A 72 -3.85 0.75 2.79
C VAL A 72 -4.44 -0.42 1.98
N PHE A 73 -3.63 -1.44 1.69
CA PHE A 73 -4.10 -2.63 0.98
C PHE A 73 -5.17 -3.40 1.75
N LEU A 74 -5.02 -3.53 3.08
CA LEU A 74 -6.00 -4.21 3.92
C LEU A 74 -7.35 -3.45 3.95
N PHE A 75 -7.33 -2.13 4.04
CA PHE A 75 -8.54 -1.31 4.05
C PHE A 75 -9.24 -1.33 2.68
N ASN A 76 -8.48 -1.30 1.59
CA ASN A 76 -9.01 -1.49 0.25
C ASN A 76 -9.58 -2.90 0.04
N ALA A 77 -8.99 -3.93 0.65
CA ALA A 77 -9.54 -5.28 0.66
C ALA A 77 -10.83 -5.41 1.49
N ALA A 78 -10.95 -4.63 2.57
CA ALA A 78 -12.14 -4.58 3.43
C ALA A 78 -13.31 -3.77 2.82
N GLY A 79 -13.11 -3.15 1.65
CA GLY A 79 -14.13 -2.38 0.95
C GLY A 79 -14.31 -0.95 1.47
N VAL A 80 -13.34 -0.41 2.23
CA VAL A 80 -13.36 0.99 2.71
C VAL A 80 -13.05 1.96 1.57
N TYR A 81 -12.35 1.50 0.51
CA TYR A 81 -11.97 2.22 -0.71
C TYR A 81 -11.53 3.68 -0.46
N VAL A 82 -10.22 3.88 -0.28
CA VAL A 82 -9.58 5.20 -0.23
C VAL A 82 -9.27 5.71 -1.63
#